data_AF-A0A0G4G5D7-F1
#
_entry.id   AF-A0A0G4G5D7-F1
#
_cell.length_a   1.000
_cell.length_b   1.000
_cell.length_c   1.000
_cell.angle_alpha   90.00
_cell.angle_beta   90.00
_cell.angle_gamma   90.00
#
_symmetry.space_group_name_H-M   'P 1'
#
loop_
_entity.id
_entity.type
_entity.pdbx_description
1 polymer ?
#
loop_
_entity_poly.entity_id
_entity_poly.type
_entity_poly.pdbx_seq_one_letter_code
_entity_poly.pdbx_strand_id
1 'polypeptide(L)'
;MKVYEGDWRDGKYHGKGVEYGLRRYGEGEVYIGDFADDKRHGEGEECDTQGRVFKGMWSHGKRHGRGEEFDRNGHVTYKGVWVDGQKKGPGEATGMEWDASFYYSLGYHGPTLDGKPHGQGELRFCGGDVMYTGGWEGGKRHGQGKAFWNGWTPVMWFDGEWRNDKVHSGTLFPDGDWFGAKNADGTPKNPIAPIPWHAGQKIPDIEVTGSMSTVLDLLLEDEGVSRHIPSDALS
;
A
#
# COMPACT_ATOMS: atom_id res chain seq x y z
N MET A 1 5.12 -31.33 -8.41
CA MET A 1 5.58 -31.82 -9.73
C MET A 1 5.58 -30.63 -10.68
N LYS A 2 6.44 -30.61 -11.69
CA LYS A 2 6.41 -29.59 -12.73
C LYS A 2 6.20 -30.28 -14.08
N VAL A 3 5.43 -29.66 -14.95
CA VAL A 3 5.26 -30.10 -16.34
C VAL A 3 5.80 -28.98 -17.23
N TYR A 4 6.60 -29.34 -18.23
CA TYR A 4 7.19 -28.39 -19.16
C TYR A 4 6.81 -28.76 -20.59
N GLU A 5 6.39 -27.75 -21.34
CA GLU A 5 6.07 -27.82 -22.76
C GLU A 5 6.82 -26.71 -23.48
N GLY A 6 7.74 -27.04 -24.37
CA GLY A 6 8.57 -26.03 -25.04
C GLY A 6 9.80 -26.63 -25.69
N ASP A 7 10.74 -25.76 -26.08
CA ASP A 7 11.96 -26.21 -26.74
C ASP A 7 12.93 -26.87 -25.75
N TRP A 8 13.76 -27.76 -26.29
CA TRP A 8 14.77 -28.50 -25.55
C TRP A 8 16.11 -28.38 -26.24
N ARG A 9 17.19 -28.32 -25.45
CA ARG A 9 18.57 -28.44 -25.93
C ARG A 9 19.35 -29.30 -24.97
N ASP A 10 20.02 -30.33 -25.49
CA ASP A 10 20.85 -31.25 -24.70
C ASP A 10 20.12 -31.86 -23.48
N GLY A 11 18.83 -32.18 -23.65
CA GLY A 11 17.99 -32.75 -22.60
C GLY A 11 17.54 -31.77 -21.52
N LYS A 12 17.72 -30.45 -21.74
CA LYS A 12 17.31 -29.39 -20.82
C LYS A 12 16.29 -28.43 -21.43
N TYR A 13 15.51 -27.75 -20.60
CA TYR A 13 14.64 -26.66 -21.04
C TYR A 13 15.50 -25.54 -21.64
N HIS A 14 15.15 -25.11 -22.84
CA HIS A 14 15.86 -24.05 -23.55
C HIS A 14 14.89 -23.34 -24.49
N GLY A 15 15.14 -22.10 -24.89
CA GLY A 15 14.27 -21.42 -25.87
C GLY A 15 12.92 -21.05 -25.27
N LYS A 16 11.85 -21.10 -26.06
CA LYS A 16 10.51 -20.71 -25.58
C LYS A 16 9.81 -21.91 -24.95
N GLY A 17 9.10 -21.70 -23.85
CA GLY A 17 8.30 -22.76 -23.24
C GLY A 17 7.32 -22.28 -22.17
N VAL A 18 6.57 -23.24 -21.66
CA VAL A 18 5.60 -23.11 -20.59
C VAL A 18 5.94 -24.10 -19.49
N GLU A 19 6.11 -23.62 -18.26
CA GLU A 19 6.28 -24.44 -17.05
C GLU A 19 5.02 -24.34 -16.19
N TYR A 20 4.36 -25.48 -15.97
CA TYR A 20 3.21 -25.62 -15.07
C TYR A 20 3.67 -26.19 -13.72
N GLY A 21 3.49 -25.43 -12.66
CA GLY A 21 3.56 -25.92 -11.29
C GLY A 21 2.32 -26.76 -10.97
N LEU A 22 2.51 -27.96 -10.41
CA LEU A 22 1.42 -28.81 -9.92
C LEU A 22 1.40 -28.84 -8.40
N ARG A 23 0.26 -28.46 -7.81
CA ARG A 23 -0.04 -28.63 -6.38
C ARG A 23 -0.90 -29.88 -6.16
N ARG A 24 -0.82 -30.45 -4.96
CA ARG A 24 -1.60 -31.64 -4.57
C ARG A 24 -3.11 -31.38 -4.59
N TYR A 25 -3.50 -30.14 -4.33
CA TYR A 25 -4.86 -29.63 -4.36
C TYR A 25 -4.83 -28.21 -4.96
N GLY A 26 -5.47 -28.02 -6.12
CA GLY A 26 -5.55 -26.73 -6.82
C GLY A 26 -4.47 -26.49 -7.88
N GLU A 27 -4.59 -25.35 -8.55
CA GLU A 27 -3.68 -24.90 -9.60
C GLU A 27 -2.35 -24.43 -8.98
N GLY A 28 -1.24 -24.67 -9.68
CA GLY A 28 0.05 -24.12 -9.32
C GLY A 28 0.42 -22.91 -10.17
N GLU A 29 1.63 -22.41 -9.97
CA GLU A 29 2.16 -21.27 -10.71
C GLU A 29 2.40 -21.65 -12.18
N VAL A 30 2.16 -20.73 -13.09
CA VAL A 30 2.42 -20.92 -14.53
C VAL A 30 3.45 -19.90 -14.98
N TYR A 31 4.49 -20.35 -15.67
CA TYR A 31 5.46 -19.48 -16.31
C TYR A 31 5.46 -19.70 -17.81
N ILE A 32 5.44 -18.61 -18.59
CA ILE A 32 5.53 -18.60 -20.05
C ILE A 32 6.68 -17.67 -20.42
N GLY A 33 7.71 -18.18 -21.09
CA GLY A 33 8.85 -17.33 -21.43
C GLY A 33 10.06 -18.08 -21.96
N ASP A 34 11.22 -17.41 -21.90
CA ASP A 34 12.50 -17.98 -22.28
C ASP A 34 13.09 -18.89 -21.19
N PHE A 35 13.79 -19.92 -21.63
CA PHE A 35 14.53 -20.85 -20.79
C PHE A 35 15.98 -20.96 -21.28
N ALA A 36 16.89 -21.15 -20.34
CA ALA A 36 18.28 -21.51 -20.58
C ALA A 36 18.75 -22.47 -19.49
N ASP A 37 19.15 -23.69 -19.89
CA ASP A 37 19.69 -24.72 -19.00
C ASP A 37 18.76 -25.01 -17.81
N ASP A 38 17.50 -25.38 -18.09
CA ASP A 38 16.45 -25.70 -17.11
C ASP A 38 15.99 -24.51 -16.25
N LYS A 39 16.44 -23.29 -16.55
CA LYS A 39 16.11 -22.08 -15.78
C LYS A 39 15.36 -21.07 -16.63
N ARG A 40 14.37 -20.44 -16.02
CA ARG A 40 13.72 -19.23 -16.56
C ARG A 40 14.78 -18.18 -16.85
N HIS A 41 14.75 -17.60 -18.04
CA HIS A 41 15.71 -16.65 -18.54
C HIS A 41 15.01 -15.65 -19.47
N GLY A 42 15.71 -14.63 -19.96
CA GLY A 42 15.17 -13.72 -20.99
C GLY A 42 13.86 -13.05 -20.58
N GLU A 43 12.91 -12.96 -21.52
CA GLU A 43 11.59 -12.40 -21.27
C GLU A 43 10.62 -13.48 -20.82
N GLY A 44 9.78 -13.17 -19.82
CA GLY A 44 8.74 -14.10 -19.42
C GLY A 44 7.67 -13.52 -18.50
N GLU A 45 6.58 -14.23 -18.45
CA GLU A 45 5.39 -13.96 -17.66
C GLU A 45 5.17 -15.08 -16.64
N GLU A 46 4.97 -14.73 -15.38
CA GLU A 46 4.62 -15.65 -14.30
C GLU A 46 3.26 -15.28 -13.74
N CYS A 47 2.34 -16.24 -13.71
CA CYS A 47 1.08 -16.15 -12.96
C CYS A 47 1.21 -16.96 -11.68
N ASP A 48 1.01 -16.31 -10.53
CA ASP A 48 1.05 -16.97 -9.23
C ASP A 48 -0.28 -17.66 -8.88
N THR A 49 -0.31 -18.41 -7.78
CA THR A 49 -1.52 -19.14 -7.37
C THR A 49 -2.68 -18.26 -6.89
N GLN A 50 -2.48 -16.94 -6.81
CA GLN A 50 -3.52 -15.95 -6.50
C GLN A 50 -4.00 -15.21 -7.75
N GLY A 51 -3.50 -15.58 -8.94
CA GLY A 51 -3.82 -14.94 -10.20
C GLY A 51 -3.07 -13.63 -10.44
N ARG A 52 -2.10 -13.27 -9.59
CA ARG A 52 -1.27 -12.09 -9.83
C ARG A 52 -0.21 -12.42 -10.86
N VAL A 53 0.11 -11.45 -11.68
CA VAL A 53 1.02 -11.66 -12.82
C VAL A 53 2.26 -10.81 -12.67
N PHE A 54 3.42 -11.38 -12.98
CA PHE A 54 4.65 -10.63 -13.23
C PHE A 54 5.03 -10.77 -14.69
N LYS A 55 5.31 -9.66 -15.37
CA LYS A 55 5.88 -9.64 -16.73
C LYS A 55 7.22 -8.93 -16.69
N GLY A 56 8.27 -9.56 -17.19
CA GLY A 56 9.56 -8.90 -17.24
C GLY A 56 10.72 -9.83 -17.56
N MET A 57 11.89 -9.34 -17.20
CA MET A 57 13.15 -10.01 -17.45
C MET A 57 13.48 -11.04 -16.36
N TRP A 58 14.12 -12.13 -16.76
CA TRP A 58 14.51 -13.25 -15.92
C TRP A 58 15.98 -13.60 -16.13
N SER A 59 16.67 -13.95 -15.05
CA SER A 59 18.02 -14.48 -15.09
C SER A 59 18.19 -15.59 -14.06
N HIS A 60 18.76 -16.72 -14.49
CA HIS A 60 19.01 -17.90 -13.67
C HIS A 60 17.83 -18.32 -12.76
N GLY A 61 16.60 -18.28 -13.29
CA GLY A 61 15.40 -18.69 -12.57
C GLY A 61 14.80 -17.61 -11.67
N LYS A 62 15.32 -16.39 -11.68
CA LYS A 62 14.84 -15.27 -10.85
C LYS A 62 14.44 -14.07 -11.71
N ARG A 63 13.46 -13.30 -11.26
CA ARG A 63 13.15 -11.98 -11.84
C ARG A 63 14.40 -11.10 -11.77
N HIS A 64 14.82 -10.53 -12.88
CA HIS A 64 16.06 -9.75 -12.98
C HIS A 64 15.99 -8.79 -14.16
N GLY A 65 16.21 -7.50 -13.95
CA GLY A 65 16.01 -6.45 -14.95
C GLY A 65 14.66 -5.75 -14.78
N ARG A 66 14.14 -5.12 -15.84
CA ARG A 66 12.85 -4.41 -15.80
C ARG A 66 11.67 -5.39 -15.73
N GLY A 67 10.61 -4.97 -15.06
CA GLY A 67 9.37 -5.73 -14.99
C GLY A 67 8.17 -4.93 -14.47
N GLU A 68 7.01 -5.55 -14.56
CA GLU A 68 5.73 -5.03 -14.10
C GLU A 68 4.97 -6.13 -13.34
N GLU A 69 4.34 -5.77 -12.23
CA GLU A 69 3.41 -6.62 -11.50
C GLU A 69 1.98 -6.17 -11.76
N PHE A 70 1.07 -7.14 -11.83
CA PHE A 70 -0.34 -6.93 -12.09
C PHE A 70 -1.18 -7.64 -11.03
N ASP A 71 -2.30 -7.04 -10.66
CA ASP A 71 -3.34 -7.70 -9.87
C ASP A 71 -4.05 -8.80 -10.68
N ARG A 72 -4.93 -9.54 -10.01
CA ARG A 72 -5.74 -10.61 -10.64
C ARG A 72 -6.72 -10.12 -11.72
N ASN A 73 -6.93 -8.81 -11.81
CA ASN A 73 -7.81 -8.18 -12.79
C ASN A 73 -7.01 -7.59 -13.97
N GLY A 74 -5.68 -7.74 -13.97
CA GLY A 74 -4.80 -7.22 -15.00
C GLY A 74 -4.44 -5.74 -14.84
N HIS A 75 -4.73 -5.11 -13.70
CA HIS A 75 -4.25 -3.76 -13.42
C HIS A 75 -2.80 -3.80 -12.97
N VAL A 76 -1.97 -2.90 -13.51
CA VAL A 76 -0.61 -2.70 -13.02
C VAL A 76 -0.67 -2.27 -11.56
N THR A 77 0.12 -2.93 -10.70
CA THR A 77 0.29 -2.56 -9.28
C THR A 77 1.69 -2.00 -9.01
N TYR A 78 2.68 -2.38 -9.82
CA TYR A 78 4.06 -1.95 -9.62
C TYR A 78 4.89 -2.03 -10.92
N LYS A 79 5.78 -1.06 -11.12
CA LYS A 79 6.80 -1.05 -12.18
C LYS A 79 8.17 -0.76 -11.58
N GLY A 80 9.21 -1.48 -11.99
CA GLY A 80 10.55 -1.23 -11.46
C GLY A 80 11.66 -2.10 -12.04
N VAL A 81 12.74 -2.23 -11.27
CA VAL A 81 13.87 -3.11 -11.57
C VAL A 81 13.97 -4.19 -10.49
N TRP A 82 14.29 -5.40 -10.91
CA TRP A 82 14.57 -6.53 -10.04
C TRP A 82 16.04 -6.92 -10.17
N VAL A 83 16.65 -7.32 -9.06
CA VAL A 83 17.95 -7.97 -9.02
C VAL A 83 17.81 -9.20 -8.14
N ASP A 84 18.02 -10.37 -8.74
CA ASP A 84 17.93 -11.67 -8.08
C ASP A 84 16.63 -11.90 -7.31
N GLY A 85 15.51 -11.53 -7.94
CA GLY A 85 14.16 -11.69 -7.38
C GLY A 85 13.72 -10.56 -6.43
N GLN A 86 14.60 -9.62 -6.10
CA GLN A 86 14.27 -8.49 -5.22
C GLN A 86 14.08 -7.21 -6.02
N LYS A 87 13.03 -6.44 -5.72
CA LYS A 87 12.87 -5.07 -6.22
C LYS A 87 14.07 -4.22 -5.76
N LYS A 88 14.68 -3.47 -6.67
CA LYS A 88 15.86 -2.63 -6.43
C LYS A 88 15.76 -1.28 -7.09
N GLY A 89 16.33 -0.28 -6.43
CA GLY A 89 16.38 1.09 -6.92
C GLY A 89 14.99 1.73 -7.00
N PRO A 90 14.86 2.80 -7.80
CA PRO A 90 13.59 3.49 -8.00
C PRO A 90 12.55 2.60 -8.71
N GLY A 91 11.30 2.71 -8.27
CA GLY A 91 10.13 2.12 -8.94
C GLY A 91 8.88 2.94 -8.70
N GLU A 92 7.77 2.57 -9.33
CA GLU A 92 6.48 3.25 -9.22
C GLU A 92 5.40 2.24 -8.83
N ALA A 93 4.62 2.56 -7.80
CA ALA A 93 3.47 1.78 -7.35
C ALA A 93 2.17 2.45 -7.78
N THR A 94 1.22 1.66 -8.29
CA THR A 94 -0.12 2.10 -8.69
C THR A 94 -1.21 1.35 -7.93
N GLY A 95 -0.89 0.88 -6.73
CA GLY A 95 -1.73 -0.01 -5.92
C GLY A 95 -0.92 -1.11 -5.23
N MET A 96 0.28 -0.79 -4.75
CA MET A 96 1.09 -1.74 -3.97
C MET A 96 0.37 -2.02 -2.64
N GLU A 97 0.05 -3.27 -2.37
CA GLU A 97 -0.59 -3.67 -1.11
C GLU A 97 0.24 -3.19 0.09
N TRP A 98 -0.38 -2.41 0.98
CA TRP A 98 0.25 -1.86 2.18
C TRP A 98 -0.31 -2.47 3.46
N ASP A 99 -1.63 -2.59 3.56
CA ASP A 99 -2.35 -3.22 4.67
C ASP A 99 -3.67 -3.80 4.13
N ALA A 100 -4.05 -4.99 4.57
CA ALA A 100 -5.29 -5.63 4.16
C ALA A 100 -5.89 -6.46 5.30
N SER A 101 -7.20 -6.34 5.48
CA SER A 101 -8.00 -7.14 6.39
C SER A 101 -9.15 -7.81 5.64
N PHE A 102 -9.99 -8.57 6.35
CA PHE A 102 -11.21 -9.12 5.75
C PHE A 102 -12.17 -8.04 5.23
N TYR A 103 -12.12 -6.83 5.80
CA TYR A 103 -13.07 -5.76 5.53
C TYR A 103 -12.55 -4.68 4.57
N TYR A 104 -11.24 -4.57 4.41
CA TYR A 104 -10.64 -3.51 3.62
C TYR A 104 -9.27 -3.88 3.07
N SER A 105 -8.84 -3.20 2.02
CA SER A 105 -7.44 -3.16 1.62
C SER A 105 -6.98 -1.73 1.34
N LEU A 106 -5.71 -1.46 1.67
CA LEU A 106 -5.03 -0.21 1.46
C LEU A 106 -3.91 -0.42 0.44
N GLY A 107 -3.94 0.38 -0.62
CA GLY A 107 -2.96 0.39 -1.69
C GLY A 107 -2.12 1.67 -1.66
N TYR A 108 -0.80 1.53 -1.77
CA TYR A 108 0.12 2.63 -1.96
C TYR A 108 0.26 3.00 -3.43
N HIS A 109 0.22 4.31 -3.70
CA HIS A 109 0.41 4.92 -4.99
C HIS A 109 1.55 5.94 -4.92
N GLY A 110 2.54 5.81 -5.79
CA GLY A 110 3.66 6.74 -5.89
C GLY A 110 5.03 6.05 -5.95
N PRO A 111 6.11 6.83 -5.73
CA PRO A 111 7.46 6.36 -5.88
C PRO A 111 7.87 5.34 -4.81
N THR A 112 8.79 4.47 -5.20
CA THR A 112 9.38 3.47 -4.31
C THR A 112 10.89 3.48 -4.43
N LEU A 113 11.56 3.04 -3.37
CA LEU A 113 12.98 2.77 -3.34
C LEU A 113 13.20 1.37 -2.77
N ASP A 114 13.90 0.52 -3.51
CA ASP A 114 14.13 -0.90 -3.15
C ASP A 114 12.84 -1.65 -2.80
N GLY A 115 11.79 -1.36 -3.58
CA GLY A 115 10.47 -1.98 -3.43
C GLY A 115 9.65 -1.51 -2.24
N LYS A 116 10.07 -0.43 -1.55
CA LYS A 116 9.32 0.16 -0.42
C LYS A 116 8.82 1.55 -0.78
N PRO A 117 7.62 1.97 -0.32
CA PRO A 117 7.16 3.35 -0.44
C PRO A 117 8.22 4.37 -0.03
N HIS A 118 8.45 5.37 -0.87
CA HIS A 118 9.48 6.39 -0.65
C HIS A 118 9.15 7.68 -1.41
N GLY A 119 9.42 8.85 -0.83
CA GLY A 119 9.09 10.14 -1.44
C GLY A 119 7.63 10.54 -1.23
N GLN A 120 7.05 11.34 -2.13
CA GLN A 120 5.67 11.81 -2.01
C GLN A 120 4.70 10.82 -2.63
N GLY A 121 3.74 10.32 -1.86
CA GLY A 121 2.76 9.36 -2.36
C GLY A 121 1.49 9.30 -1.52
N GLU A 122 0.56 8.46 -1.97
CA GLU A 122 -0.79 8.36 -1.44
C GLU A 122 -1.07 6.95 -0.94
N LEU A 123 -1.82 6.85 0.14
CA LEU A 123 -2.44 5.62 0.58
C LEU A 123 -3.93 5.71 0.26
N ARG A 124 -4.47 4.71 -0.44
CA ARG A 124 -5.87 4.69 -0.88
C ARG A 124 -6.58 3.43 -0.40
N PHE A 125 -7.86 3.57 -0.08
CA PHE A 125 -8.75 2.46 0.25
C PHE A 125 -9.19 1.70 -1.00
N CYS A 126 -9.64 0.45 -0.85
CA CYS A 126 -10.29 -0.32 -1.91
C CYS A 126 -11.60 0.38 -2.34
N GLY A 127 -11.53 1.18 -3.40
CA GLY A 127 -12.60 2.10 -3.79
C GLY A 127 -12.06 3.43 -4.31
N GLY A 128 -10.80 3.75 -3.97
CA GLY A 128 -10.07 4.90 -4.50
C GLY A 128 -9.97 6.07 -3.52
N ASP A 129 -10.71 6.04 -2.42
CA ASP A 129 -10.67 7.11 -1.41
C ASP A 129 -9.29 7.24 -0.78
N VAL A 130 -8.80 8.47 -0.68
CA VAL A 130 -7.48 8.76 -0.11
C VAL A 130 -7.58 8.68 1.40
N MET A 131 -6.69 7.91 2.02
CA MET A 131 -6.52 7.78 3.48
C MET A 131 -5.30 8.58 3.97
N TYR A 132 -4.32 8.79 3.10
CA TYR A 132 -3.13 9.58 3.39
C TYR A 132 -2.54 10.16 2.10
N THR A 133 -2.04 11.38 2.17
CA THR A 133 -1.16 11.97 1.16
C THR A 133 0.02 12.62 1.86
N GLY A 134 1.23 12.36 1.40
CA GLY A 134 2.42 12.98 1.98
C GLY A 134 3.69 12.18 1.77
N GLY A 135 4.68 12.47 2.60
CA GLY A 135 5.99 11.85 2.52
C GLY A 135 6.03 10.41 3.05
N TRP A 136 6.95 9.64 2.47
CA TRP A 136 7.25 8.26 2.78
C TRP A 136 8.76 8.04 2.85
N GLU A 137 9.20 7.24 3.80
CA GLU A 137 10.59 6.81 3.93
C GLU A 137 10.63 5.35 4.42
N GLY A 138 11.33 4.49 3.67
CA GLY A 138 11.54 3.10 4.07
C GLY A 138 10.24 2.29 4.24
N GLY A 139 9.19 2.66 3.52
CA GLY A 139 7.86 2.04 3.62
C GLY A 139 6.95 2.59 4.71
N LYS A 140 7.37 3.64 5.41
CA LYS A 140 6.61 4.29 6.48
C LYS A 140 6.27 5.72 6.10
N ARG A 141 5.13 6.22 6.58
CA ARG A 141 4.82 7.66 6.47
C ARG A 141 5.85 8.47 7.24
N HIS A 142 6.40 9.49 6.59
CA HIS A 142 7.50 10.31 7.11
C HIS A 142 7.50 11.70 6.47
N GLY A 143 7.76 12.75 7.25
CA GLY A 143 7.74 14.13 6.78
C GLY A 143 6.33 14.71 6.77
N GLN A 144 6.08 15.71 5.93
CA GLN A 144 4.76 16.36 5.88
C GLN A 144 3.72 15.46 5.21
N GLY A 145 2.52 15.41 5.78
CA GLY A 145 1.41 14.63 5.24
C GLY A 145 0.07 14.90 5.91
N LYS A 146 -0.99 14.62 5.17
CA LYS A 146 -2.38 14.76 5.58
C LYS A 146 -3.00 13.38 5.63
N ALA A 147 -3.71 13.08 6.72
CA ALA A 147 -4.45 11.84 6.86
C ALA A 147 -5.94 12.11 6.93
N PHE A 148 -6.66 11.18 6.32
CA PHE A 148 -8.10 11.24 6.15
C PHE A 148 -8.74 10.01 6.79
N TRP A 149 -9.96 10.22 7.26
CA TRP A 149 -10.84 9.20 7.77
C TRP A 149 -12.04 9.14 6.84
N ASN A 150 -12.36 7.96 6.33
CA ASN A 150 -13.45 7.79 5.37
C ASN A 150 -14.62 7.11 6.09
N GLY A 151 -15.51 7.95 6.62
CA GLY A 151 -16.85 7.54 7.04
C GLY A 151 -17.84 7.72 5.90
N TRP A 152 -18.91 8.49 6.14
CA TRP A 152 -19.86 8.89 5.09
C TRP A 152 -19.26 9.86 4.07
N THR A 153 -18.34 10.69 4.51
CA THR A 153 -17.54 11.60 3.69
C THR A 153 -16.12 11.65 4.21
N PRO A 154 -15.11 11.93 3.35
CA PRO A 154 -13.73 12.06 3.80
C PRO A 154 -13.55 13.21 4.78
N VAL A 155 -12.95 12.92 5.94
CA VAL A 155 -12.59 13.90 6.97
C VAL A 155 -11.09 13.95 7.10
N MET A 156 -10.49 15.13 6.94
CA MET A 156 -9.08 15.32 7.30
C MET A 156 -8.96 15.36 8.82
N TRP A 157 -8.48 14.28 9.42
CA TRP A 157 -8.31 14.19 10.87
C TRP A 157 -6.92 14.64 11.32
N PHE A 158 -5.93 14.71 10.42
CA PHE A 158 -4.60 15.23 10.74
C PHE A 158 -3.93 15.89 9.54
N ASP A 159 -3.27 17.03 9.80
CA ASP A 159 -2.37 17.72 8.87
C ASP A 159 -1.09 18.09 9.61
N GLY A 160 0.06 17.53 9.19
CA GLY A 160 1.35 17.86 9.79
C GLY A 160 2.48 16.88 9.51
N GLU A 161 3.45 16.87 10.40
CA GLU A 161 4.64 16.04 10.34
C GLU A 161 4.39 14.63 10.88
N TRP A 162 4.89 13.64 10.13
CA TRP A 162 4.90 12.22 10.43
C TRP A 162 6.33 11.74 10.64
N ARG A 163 6.54 10.82 11.58
CA ARG A 163 7.81 10.12 11.77
C ARG A 163 7.55 8.65 12.03
N ASN A 164 8.05 7.80 11.14
CA ASN A 164 7.94 6.35 11.27
C ASN A 164 6.50 5.87 11.50
N ASP A 165 5.57 6.31 10.65
CA ASP A 165 4.12 6.03 10.73
C ASP A 165 3.35 6.68 11.89
N LYS A 166 4.02 7.45 12.74
CA LYS A 166 3.37 8.16 13.85
C LYS A 166 3.23 9.65 13.55
N VAL A 167 2.10 10.23 13.95
CA VAL A 167 1.91 11.68 13.96
C VAL A 167 2.91 12.30 14.94
N HIS A 168 3.67 13.30 14.48
CA HIS A 168 4.71 13.94 15.28
C HIS A 168 4.32 15.35 15.70
N SER A 169 3.88 16.20 14.77
CA SER A 169 3.41 17.54 15.11
C SER A 169 2.51 18.10 14.02
N GLY A 170 1.45 18.83 14.37
CA GLY A 170 0.51 19.33 13.37
C GLY A 170 -0.81 19.76 13.98
N THR A 171 -1.88 19.55 13.24
CA THR A 171 -3.23 19.90 13.64
C THR A 171 -4.13 18.67 13.55
N LEU A 172 -4.81 18.33 14.64
CA LEU A 172 -5.87 17.33 14.66
C LEU A 172 -7.23 17.98 14.33
N PHE A 173 -8.06 17.23 13.60
CA PHE A 173 -9.41 17.60 13.16
C PHE A 173 -9.54 19.01 12.52
N PRO A 174 -8.65 19.38 11.58
CA PRO A 174 -8.74 20.68 10.89
C PRO A 174 -10.03 20.86 10.06
N ASP A 175 -10.75 19.79 9.74
CA ASP A 175 -11.92 19.79 8.86
C ASP A 175 -13.23 19.49 9.61
N GLY A 176 -13.24 19.71 10.92
CA GLY A 176 -14.41 19.52 11.78
C GLY A 176 -14.57 18.11 12.31
N ASP A 177 -15.82 17.74 12.62
CA ASP A 177 -16.14 16.45 13.21
C ASP A 177 -15.96 15.25 12.27
N TRP A 178 -16.06 14.07 12.86
CA TRP A 178 -15.83 12.80 12.18
C TRP A 178 -16.91 12.43 11.14
N PHE A 179 -18.08 13.11 11.14
CA PHE A 179 -19.09 12.90 10.10
C PHE A 179 -18.66 13.49 8.76
N GLY A 180 -17.81 14.53 8.79
CA GLY A 180 -17.30 15.19 7.60
C GLY A 180 -18.32 16.00 6.84
N ALA A 181 -19.50 16.22 7.42
CA ALA A 181 -20.58 16.88 6.73
C ALA A 181 -20.20 18.34 6.46
N LYS A 182 -20.23 18.75 5.19
CA LYS A 182 -19.88 20.12 4.77
C LYS A 182 -21.09 20.92 4.31
N ASN A 183 -21.05 22.22 4.56
CA ASN A 183 -21.93 23.20 3.94
C ASN A 183 -21.65 23.29 2.43
N ALA A 184 -22.52 23.96 1.69
CA ALA A 184 -22.35 24.15 0.24
C ALA A 184 -21.08 24.94 -0.13
N ASP A 185 -20.55 25.73 0.79
CA ASP A 185 -19.30 26.48 0.64
C ASP A 185 -18.04 25.68 1.03
N GLY A 186 -18.19 24.41 1.44
CA GLY A 186 -17.10 23.54 1.85
C GLY A 186 -16.67 23.68 3.31
N THR A 187 -17.29 24.57 4.09
CA THR A 187 -17.03 24.65 5.53
C THR A 187 -17.65 23.47 6.30
N PRO A 188 -17.04 22.99 7.39
CA PRO A 188 -17.63 21.93 8.20
C PRO A 188 -18.98 22.37 8.80
N LYS A 189 -20.00 21.52 8.71
CA LYS A 189 -21.31 21.76 9.37
C LYS A 189 -21.19 21.74 10.89
N ASN A 190 -20.31 20.90 11.40
CA ASN A 190 -20.01 20.74 12.82
C ASN A 190 -18.51 21.02 13.02
N PRO A 191 -18.11 22.30 13.05
CA PRO A 191 -16.70 22.65 13.21
C PRO A 191 -16.21 22.31 14.61
N ILE A 192 -15.03 21.71 14.68
CA ILE A 192 -14.24 21.59 15.90
C ILE A 192 -13.13 22.63 15.81
N ALA A 193 -12.79 23.28 16.92
CA ALA A 193 -11.60 24.13 16.96
C ALA A 193 -10.37 23.26 16.65
N PRO A 194 -9.60 23.53 15.58
CA PRO A 194 -8.47 22.70 15.21
C PRO A 194 -7.47 22.59 16.38
N ILE A 195 -7.02 21.38 16.68
CA ILE A 195 -6.25 21.10 17.89
C ILE A 195 -4.76 21.02 17.53
N PRO A 196 -3.92 21.95 17.99
CA PRO A 196 -2.48 21.84 17.83
C PRO A 196 -1.96 20.58 18.54
N TRP A 197 -1.12 19.82 17.87
CA TRP A 197 -0.61 18.55 18.35
C TRP A 197 0.92 18.50 18.26
N HIS A 198 1.55 17.96 19.31
CA HIS A 198 2.96 17.57 19.33
C HIS A 198 3.16 16.25 20.08
N ALA A 199 4.05 15.39 19.59
CA ALA A 199 4.37 14.12 20.22
C ALA A 199 4.89 14.32 21.66
N GLY A 200 4.42 13.46 22.57
CA GLY A 200 4.69 13.55 24.00
C GLY A 200 3.67 14.39 24.79
N GLN A 201 2.71 15.03 24.11
CA GLN A 201 1.55 15.62 24.78
C GLN A 201 0.50 14.54 25.09
N LYS A 202 -0.25 14.71 26.18
CA LYS A 202 -1.48 13.93 26.39
C LYS A 202 -2.56 14.44 25.43
N ILE A 203 -3.41 13.53 24.96
CA ILE A 203 -4.60 13.93 24.21
C ILE A 203 -5.48 14.78 25.15
N PRO A 204 -5.90 15.98 24.71
CA PRO A 204 -6.73 16.83 25.57
C PRO A 204 -8.12 16.21 25.73
N ASP A 205 -8.65 16.28 26.95
CA ASP A 205 -10.03 15.87 27.26
C ASP A 205 -11.00 16.92 26.71
N ILE A 206 -11.40 16.74 25.45
CA ILE A 206 -12.29 17.63 24.72
C ILE A 206 -13.52 16.83 24.30
N GLU A 207 -14.70 17.34 24.65
CA GLU A 207 -15.96 16.84 24.08
C GLU A 207 -16.01 17.18 22.59
N VAL A 208 -16.04 16.14 21.76
CA VAL A 208 -16.28 16.27 20.33
C VAL A 208 -17.79 16.17 20.11
N THR A 209 -18.43 17.32 19.90
CA THR A 209 -19.89 17.41 19.76
C THR A 209 -20.36 16.97 18.37
N GLY A 210 -21.35 16.07 18.33
CA GLY A 210 -22.03 15.52 17.14
C GLY A 210 -23.32 14.78 17.56
N SER A 211 -23.95 13.99 16.68
CA SER A 211 -25.18 13.24 17.04
C SER A 211 -24.99 12.18 18.14
N MET A 212 -23.75 11.86 18.48
CA MET A 212 -23.34 11.14 19.69
C MET A 212 -22.15 11.89 20.31
N SER A 213 -22.36 12.59 21.44
CA SER A 213 -21.26 13.23 22.18
C SER A 213 -20.22 12.17 22.55
N THR A 214 -18.96 12.35 22.14
CA THR A 214 -17.85 11.43 22.40
C THR A 214 -16.62 12.24 22.82
N VAL A 215 -15.83 11.73 23.76
CA VAL A 215 -14.55 12.35 24.13
C VAL A 215 -13.55 12.09 23.00
N LEU A 216 -12.71 13.07 22.69
CA LEU A 216 -11.69 12.99 21.64
C LEU A 216 -10.84 11.71 21.72
N ASP A 217 -10.43 11.32 22.93
CA ASP A 217 -9.62 10.12 23.15
C ASP A 217 -10.37 8.84 22.74
N LEU A 218 -11.62 8.69 23.19
CA LEU A 218 -12.49 7.58 22.79
C LEU A 218 -12.76 7.56 21.29
N LEU A 219 -12.93 8.73 20.67
CA LEU A 219 -13.09 8.86 19.21
C LEU A 219 -11.84 8.36 18.46
N LEU A 220 -10.65 8.62 18.99
CA LEU A 220 -9.39 8.20 18.39
C LEU A 220 -9.13 6.69 18.60
N GLU A 221 -9.56 6.14 19.73
CA GLU A 221 -9.42 4.73 20.07
C GLU A 221 -10.29 3.79 19.22
N ASP A 222 -11.55 4.15 18.97
CA ASP A 222 -12.55 3.26 18.36
C ASP A 222 -12.29 2.95 16.87
N GLU A 223 -11.50 3.77 16.17
CA GLU A 223 -11.50 3.79 14.70
C GLU A 223 -10.10 3.66 14.07
N GLY A 224 -9.15 3.04 14.77
CA GLY A 224 -7.82 2.76 14.22
C GLY A 224 -6.98 4.01 13.89
N VAL A 225 -7.41 5.20 14.33
CA VAL A 225 -6.63 6.45 14.30
C VAL A 225 -5.57 6.44 15.40
N SER A 226 -5.92 5.94 16.59
CA SER A 226 -5.03 5.72 17.75
C SER A 226 -3.75 4.96 17.38
N ARG A 227 -3.82 4.02 16.42
CA ARG A 227 -2.66 3.26 15.94
C ARG A 227 -1.58 4.15 15.32
N HIS A 228 -1.92 5.38 14.93
CA HIS A 228 -1.01 6.37 14.35
C HIS A 228 -0.55 7.43 15.37
N ILE A 229 -1.13 7.44 16.58
CA ILE A 229 -0.71 8.29 17.67
C ILE A 229 0.37 7.57 18.50
N PRO A 230 1.39 8.28 19.03
CA PRO A 230 2.31 7.72 20.01
C PRO A 230 1.57 7.13 21.23
N SER A 231 1.97 5.95 21.70
CA SER A 231 1.22 5.23 22.76
C SER A 231 1.21 5.96 24.10
N ASP A 232 2.23 6.76 24.38
CA ASP A 232 2.35 7.61 25.57
C ASP A 232 1.29 8.71 25.63
N ALA A 233 0.72 9.09 24.49
CA ALA A 233 -0.37 10.06 24.42
C ALA A 233 -1.74 9.53 24.86
N LEU A 234 -1.94 8.20 24.77
CA LEU A 234 -3.19 7.49 25.05
C LEU A 234 -3.24 6.96 26.50
N SER A 235 -2.26 7.31 27.35
CA SER A 235 -2.08 6.77 28.71
C SER A 235 -2.18 7.81 29.84
#